data_AF-A0A7J6QI76-F1
#
_entry.id   AF-A0A7J6QI76-F1
#
_cell.length_a   1.000
_cell.length_b   1.000
_cell.length_c   1.000
_cell.angle_alpha   90.00
_cell.angle_beta   90.00
_cell.angle_gamma   90.00
#
_symmetry.space_group_name_H-M   'P 1'
#
loop_
_entity.id
_entity.type
_entity.pdbx_description
1 polymer ?
#
loop_
_entity_poly.entity_id
_entity_poly.type
_entity_poly.pdbx_seq_one_letter_code
_entity_poly.pdbx_strand_id
1 'polypeptide(L)'
;MALRNSALKERHWEEINEIIGVELDLESDELTLGVLLSMGVDKSMEEIQEISGRAAAEQSLEEMLDKVKRVWEDLELVLNPYKDSKEVFILGSVDDVITALEDSLVNISTISGSRFVGPIRDEVEEWQKNLMLFQETLDEWLAVQRNWVYLESIFSAGDIKKQLPIESAKFMEIDQHWRNIMKDTNDYSVALVAGTKEGRLEQFKEFNETLDQIQKSLEEYLHSKRKAFPRFFFLSNDELLEILAQARRVQAVQPHLRKCFDNLVKLRFSGGEDDKSGGGGSSGGSDIVGMISSEGEEIPFFKALKARGNVEKWLLEVEEHMIKSMHAVMKKGFIDYPEQPRKEWVAEKEAQ
;
A
#
# COMPACT_ATOMS: atom_id res chain seq x y z
N MET A 1 22.36 -53.93 -5.98
CA MET A 1 22.11 -52.55 -6.44
C MET A 1 22.08 -51.54 -5.28
N ALA A 2 21.64 -51.93 -4.08
CA ALA A 2 21.63 -51.07 -2.88
C ALA A 2 22.99 -50.40 -2.58
N LEU A 3 24.09 -51.17 -2.57
CA LEU A 3 25.45 -50.66 -2.33
C LEU A 3 26.02 -49.77 -3.46
N ARG A 4 25.34 -49.68 -4.61
CA ARG A 4 25.74 -48.80 -5.73
C ARG A 4 24.94 -47.50 -5.77
N ASN A 5 24.16 -47.23 -4.73
CA ASN A 5 23.35 -46.03 -4.63
C ASN A 5 24.27 -44.81 -4.40
N SER A 6 24.24 -43.85 -5.31
CA SER A 6 25.01 -42.60 -5.20
C SER A 6 24.56 -41.70 -4.04
N ALA A 7 23.39 -41.98 -3.45
CA ALA A 7 22.86 -41.30 -2.28
C ALA A 7 23.58 -41.68 -0.98
N LEU A 8 24.39 -42.75 -0.98
CA LEU A 8 25.12 -43.20 0.20
C LEU A 8 26.22 -42.19 0.56
N LYS A 9 26.11 -41.62 1.76
CA LYS A 9 27.09 -40.72 2.36
C LYS A 9 27.88 -41.46 3.42
N GLU A 10 28.94 -40.85 3.92
CA GLU A 10 29.82 -41.40 4.96
C GLU A 10 29.03 -41.99 6.14
N ARG A 11 28.04 -41.25 6.68
CA ARG A 11 27.11 -41.73 7.73
C ARG A 11 26.40 -43.05 7.41
N HIS A 12 26.04 -43.28 6.15
CA HIS A 12 25.38 -44.51 5.72
C HIS A 12 26.37 -45.67 5.58
N TRP A 13 27.60 -45.36 5.18
CA TRP A 13 28.68 -46.35 5.09
C TRP A 13 29.16 -46.79 6.46
N GLU A 14 29.19 -45.91 7.46
CA GLU A 14 29.45 -46.26 8.86
C GLU A 14 28.44 -47.27 9.39
N GLU A 15 27.13 -47.04 9.17
CA GLU A 15 26.09 -47.99 9.58
C GLU A 15 26.17 -49.33 8.83
N ILE A 16 26.49 -49.30 7.53
CA ILE A 16 26.69 -50.52 6.74
C ILE A 16 27.92 -51.30 7.24
N ASN A 17 29.01 -50.62 7.59
CA ASN A 17 30.22 -51.23 8.14
C ASN A 17 29.97 -51.85 9.52
N GLU A 18 29.15 -51.21 10.37
CA GLU A 18 28.76 -51.74 11.68
C GLU A 18 27.93 -53.03 11.55
N ILE A 19 26.99 -53.08 10.60
CA ILE A 19 26.14 -54.25 10.34
C ILE A 19 26.95 -55.42 9.77
N ILE A 20 27.88 -55.14 8.86
CA ILE A 20 28.74 -56.17 8.25
C ILE A 20 29.86 -56.60 9.23
N GLY A 21 30.20 -55.76 10.21
CA GLY A 21 31.27 -55.99 11.19
C GLY A 21 32.67 -55.89 10.60
N VAL A 22 32.80 -55.27 9.42
CA VAL A 22 34.06 -55.08 8.68
C VAL A 22 34.06 -53.68 8.08
N GLU A 23 35.16 -52.96 8.24
CA GLU A 23 35.38 -51.67 7.59
C GLU A 23 35.60 -51.88 6.08
N LEU A 24 34.66 -51.43 5.27
CA LEU A 24 34.80 -51.45 3.82
C LEU A 24 35.61 -50.24 3.36
N ASP A 25 36.80 -50.49 2.80
CA ASP A 25 37.58 -49.47 2.11
C ASP A 25 37.02 -49.26 0.69
N LEU A 26 36.18 -48.25 0.54
CA LEU A 26 35.47 -47.92 -0.70
C LEU A 26 36.39 -47.39 -1.81
N GLU A 27 37.63 -47.02 -1.49
CA GLU A 27 38.62 -46.52 -2.45
C GLU A 27 39.58 -47.62 -2.95
N SER A 28 39.49 -48.83 -2.38
CA SER A 28 40.36 -49.95 -2.73
C SER A 28 39.90 -50.66 -4.02
N ASP A 29 40.82 -50.78 -4.99
CA ASP A 29 40.65 -51.59 -6.21
C ASP A 29 40.48 -53.11 -5.92
N GLU A 30 40.68 -53.55 -4.67
CA GLU A 30 40.54 -54.96 -4.26
C GLU A 30 39.09 -55.34 -3.86
N LEU A 31 38.18 -54.36 -3.77
CA LEU A 31 36.79 -54.57 -3.34
C LEU A 31 35.94 -55.21 -4.45
N THR A 32 36.03 -56.53 -4.57
CA THR A 32 35.29 -57.31 -5.56
C THR A 32 33.97 -57.88 -5.01
N LEU A 33 33.00 -58.17 -5.88
CA LEU A 33 31.72 -58.80 -5.49
C LEU A 33 31.93 -60.13 -4.75
N GLY A 34 33.00 -60.87 -5.08
CA GLY A 34 33.38 -62.10 -4.40
C GLY A 34 33.82 -61.88 -2.95
N VAL A 35 34.53 -60.77 -2.69
CA VAL A 35 34.95 -60.37 -1.34
C VAL A 35 33.72 -59.97 -0.50
N LEU A 36 32.81 -59.18 -1.07
CA LEU A 36 31.54 -58.81 -0.42
C LEU A 36 30.67 -60.04 -0.08
N LEU A 37 30.57 -61.02 -1.00
CA LEU A 37 29.85 -62.27 -0.74
C LEU A 37 30.53 -63.11 0.35
N SER A 38 31.86 -63.13 0.40
CA SER A 38 32.60 -63.84 1.44
C SER A 38 32.49 -63.20 2.83
N MET A 39 32.18 -61.90 2.89
CA MET A 39 31.97 -61.12 4.11
C MET A 39 30.54 -61.26 4.67
N GLY A 40 29.68 -62.07 4.05
CA GLY A 40 28.33 -62.34 4.58
C GLY A 40 27.30 -61.25 4.30
N VAL A 41 27.54 -60.39 3.30
CA VAL A 41 26.61 -59.34 2.84
C VAL A 41 25.26 -59.90 2.39
N ASP A 42 25.20 -61.19 2.03
CA ASP A 42 23.97 -61.92 1.71
C ASP A 42 23.01 -62.05 2.91
N LYS A 43 23.55 -62.12 4.13
CA LYS A 43 22.76 -62.29 5.36
C LYS A 43 22.13 -61.00 5.86
N SER A 44 22.76 -59.86 5.59
CA SER A 44 22.30 -58.52 5.96
C SER A 44 21.73 -57.73 4.78
N MET A 45 21.29 -58.44 3.72
CA MET A 45 20.83 -57.81 2.49
C MET A 45 19.58 -56.95 2.67
N GLU A 46 18.65 -57.34 3.55
CA GLU A 46 17.44 -56.56 3.86
C GLU A 46 17.79 -55.25 4.59
N GLU A 47 18.70 -55.31 5.56
CA GLU A 47 19.15 -54.15 6.35
C GLU A 47 19.90 -53.14 5.46
N ILE A 48 20.77 -53.62 4.56
CA ILE A 48 21.48 -52.79 3.59
C ILE A 48 20.52 -52.17 2.57
N GLN A 49 19.45 -52.88 2.19
CA GLN A 49 18.39 -52.32 1.34
C GLN A 49 17.63 -51.21 2.06
N GLU A 50 17.35 -51.36 3.36
CA GLU A 50 16.70 -50.34 4.16
C GLU A 50 17.57 -49.07 4.27
N ILE A 51 18.87 -49.20 4.56
CA ILE A 51 19.80 -48.06 4.60
C ILE A 51 19.90 -47.37 3.24
N SER A 52 20.04 -48.15 2.16
CA SER A 52 20.04 -47.60 0.80
C SER A 52 18.72 -46.88 0.47
N GLY A 53 17.59 -47.40 0.93
CA GLY A 53 16.28 -46.77 0.75
C GLY A 53 16.17 -45.45 1.51
N ARG A 54 16.65 -45.42 2.77
CA ARG A 54 16.74 -44.20 3.57
C ARG A 54 17.65 -43.17 2.91
N ALA A 55 18.83 -43.57 2.45
CA ALA A 55 19.76 -42.68 1.75
C ALA A 55 19.13 -42.02 0.52
N ALA A 56 18.42 -42.80 -0.31
CA ALA A 56 17.69 -42.26 -1.46
C ALA A 56 16.59 -41.27 -1.05
N ALA A 57 15.88 -41.55 0.05
CA ALA A 57 14.86 -40.64 0.55
C ALA A 57 15.48 -39.34 1.09
N GLU A 58 16.57 -39.41 1.84
CA GLU A 58 17.31 -38.24 2.32
C GLU A 58 17.83 -37.37 1.17
N GLN A 59 18.43 -37.97 0.15
CA GLN A 59 18.90 -37.23 -1.03
C GLN A 59 17.76 -36.49 -1.72
N SER A 60 16.57 -37.10 -1.84
CA SER A 60 15.44 -36.41 -2.47
C SER A 60 14.94 -35.20 -1.66
N LEU A 61 15.06 -35.23 -0.32
CA LEU A 61 14.76 -34.07 0.53
C LEU A 61 15.83 -32.98 0.40
N GLU A 62 17.11 -33.35 0.35
CA GLU A 62 18.21 -32.41 0.11
C GLU A 62 18.06 -31.70 -1.25
N GLU A 63 17.73 -32.44 -2.31
CA GLU A 63 17.46 -31.87 -3.63
C GLU A 63 16.25 -30.91 -3.62
N MET A 64 15.23 -31.20 -2.80
CA MET A 64 14.07 -30.32 -2.65
C MET A 64 14.45 -29.03 -1.91
N LEU A 65 15.27 -29.14 -0.86
CA LEU A 65 15.78 -27.99 -0.12
C LEU A 65 16.69 -27.11 -0.99
N ASP A 66 17.60 -27.72 -1.77
CA ASP A 66 18.49 -27.00 -2.67
C ASP A 66 17.74 -26.26 -3.78
N LYS A 67 16.61 -26.79 -4.24
CA LYS A 67 15.72 -26.06 -5.17
C LYS A 67 15.16 -24.80 -4.51
N VAL A 68 14.72 -24.88 -3.25
CA VAL A 68 14.25 -23.71 -2.50
C VAL A 68 15.38 -22.69 -2.40
N LYS A 69 16.58 -23.09 -1.97
CA LYS A 69 17.74 -22.19 -1.85
C LYS A 69 18.02 -21.43 -3.14
N ARG A 70 18.10 -22.14 -4.28
CA ARG A 70 18.38 -21.54 -5.60
C ARG A 70 17.33 -20.53 -6.05
N VAL A 71 16.04 -20.80 -5.76
CA VAL A 71 14.98 -19.84 -6.09
C VAL A 71 15.25 -18.52 -5.35
N TRP A 72 15.63 -18.57 -4.07
CA TRP A 72 15.83 -17.38 -3.25
C TRP A 72 17.18 -16.68 -3.42
N GLU A 73 18.17 -17.31 -4.05
CA GLU A 73 19.46 -16.69 -4.39
C GLU A 73 19.30 -15.58 -5.44
N ASP A 74 18.46 -15.81 -6.46
CA ASP A 74 18.27 -14.92 -7.60
C ASP A 74 16.94 -14.12 -7.53
N LEU A 75 16.09 -14.38 -6.55
CA LEU A 75 14.78 -13.73 -6.45
C LEU A 75 14.93 -12.30 -5.91
N GLU A 76 14.61 -11.33 -6.77
CA GLU A 76 14.69 -9.91 -6.47
C GLU A 76 13.31 -9.26 -6.28
N LEU A 77 13.25 -8.26 -5.39
CA LEU A 77 12.11 -7.35 -5.30
C LEU A 77 12.17 -6.35 -6.46
N VAL A 78 11.06 -6.20 -7.18
CA VAL A 78 10.94 -5.18 -8.21
C VAL A 78 10.66 -3.83 -7.56
N LEU A 79 11.52 -2.83 -7.82
CA LEU A 79 11.30 -1.46 -7.38
C LEU A 79 11.03 -0.53 -8.57
N ASN A 80 10.04 0.33 -8.41
CA ASN A 80 9.65 1.33 -9.39
C ASN A 80 9.83 2.75 -8.83
N PRO A 81 10.28 3.72 -9.63
CA PRO A 81 10.26 5.12 -9.24
C PRO A 81 8.85 5.60 -8.90
N TYR A 82 8.71 6.33 -7.80
CA TYR A 82 7.46 6.93 -7.38
C TYR A 82 7.30 8.33 -7.99
N LYS A 83 6.25 8.52 -8.81
CA LYS A 83 6.00 9.73 -9.61
C LYS A 83 7.20 10.07 -10.51
N ASP A 84 7.40 11.34 -10.85
CA ASP A 84 8.55 11.81 -11.64
C ASP A 84 9.85 11.94 -10.83
N SER A 85 9.86 11.48 -9.57
CA SER A 85 11.02 11.60 -8.70
C SER A 85 11.99 10.43 -8.89
N LYS A 86 13.24 10.74 -9.23
CA LYS A 86 14.30 9.73 -9.41
C LYS A 86 14.88 9.19 -8.11
N GLU A 87 14.52 9.78 -6.98
CA GLU A 87 15.13 9.50 -5.67
C GLU A 87 14.20 8.71 -4.74
N VAL A 88 13.02 8.32 -5.21
CA VAL A 88 11.98 7.69 -4.39
C VAL A 88 11.51 6.43 -5.09
N PHE A 89 11.57 5.32 -4.40
CA PHE A 89 11.19 4.02 -4.93
C PHE A 89 10.04 3.43 -4.13
N ILE A 90 9.18 2.67 -4.80
CA ILE A 90 8.13 1.85 -4.23
C ILE A 90 8.27 0.43 -4.78
N LEU A 91 7.83 -0.57 -4.01
CA LEU A 91 7.69 -1.94 -4.49
C LEU A 91 6.70 -1.96 -5.65
N GLY A 92 7.11 -2.61 -6.75
CA GLY A 92 6.31 -2.90 -7.91
C GLY A 92 5.41 -4.11 -7.70
N SER A 93 5.28 -4.96 -8.72
CA SER A 93 4.63 -6.26 -8.54
C SER A 93 5.52 -7.14 -7.68
N VAL A 94 4.90 -7.76 -6.67
CA VAL A 94 5.51 -8.76 -5.78
C VAL A 94 4.86 -10.13 -5.97
N ASP A 95 4.04 -10.31 -7.01
CA ASP A 95 3.23 -11.50 -7.22
C ASP A 95 4.10 -12.76 -7.38
N ASP A 96 5.21 -12.63 -8.13
CA ASP A 96 6.19 -13.70 -8.32
C ASP A 96 6.88 -14.06 -7.00
N VAL A 97 7.16 -13.06 -6.16
CA VAL A 97 7.80 -13.26 -4.85
C VAL A 97 6.86 -13.94 -3.87
N ILE A 98 5.58 -13.55 -3.86
CA ILE A 98 4.55 -14.20 -3.04
C ILE A 98 4.35 -15.64 -3.49
N THR A 99 4.25 -15.88 -4.80
CA THR A 99 4.11 -17.24 -5.35
C THR A 99 5.30 -18.12 -4.97
N ALA A 100 6.52 -17.61 -5.14
CA ALA A 100 7.73 -18.33 -4.75
C ALA A 100 7.79 -18.61 -3.24
N LEU A 101 7.27 -17.70 -2.42
CA LEU A 101 7.16 -17.87 -0.96
C LEU A 101 6.17 -18.96 -0.57
N GLU A 102 4.98 -18.96 -1.14
CA GLU A 102 3.98 -19.99 -0.88
C GLU A 102 4.49 -21.38 -1.28
N ASP A 103 5.07 -21.51 -2.48
CA ASP A 103 5.67 -22.76 -2.96
C ASP A 103 6.83 -23.23 -2.06
N SER A 104 7.68 -22.30 -1.63
CA SER A 104 8.81 -22.61 -0.74
C SER A 104 8.35 -23.07 0.64
N LEU A 105 7.32 -22.44 1.22
CA LEU A 105 6.74 -22.85 2.50
C LEU A 105 6.11 -24.25 2.42
N VAL A 106 5.43 -24.58 1.31
CA VAL A 106 4.90 -25.93 1.08
C VAL A 106 6.02 -26.97 0.97
N ASN A 107 7.09 -26.66 0.24
CA ASN A 107 8.25 -27.54 0.12
C ASN A 107 8.93 -27.77 1.48
N ILE A 108 9.18 -26.71 2.25
CA ILE A 108 9.78 -26.80 3.58
C ILE A 108 8.89 -27.58 4.55
N SER A 109 7.57 -27.38 4.53
CA SER A 109 6.63 -28.17 5.33
C SER A 109 6.63 -29.64 4.94
N THR A 110 6.79 -29.96 3.65
CA THR A 110 6.88 -31.34 3.15
C THR A 110 8.17 -32.00 3.63
N ILE A 111 9.29 -31.29 3.59
CA ILE A 111 10.59 -31.77 4.07
C ILE A 111 10.54 -32.00 5.59
N SER A 112 10.04 -31.03 6.35
CA SER A 112 9.92 -31.09 7.81
C SER A 112 9.02 -32.24 8.29
N GLY A 113 7.96 -32.55 7.53
CA GLY A 113 7.06 -33.67 7.83
C GLY A 113 7.64 -35.06 7.53
N SER A 114 8.79 -35.14 6.86
CA SER A 114 9.40 -36.42 6.50
C SER A 114 10.16 -37.04 7.67
N ARG A 115 10.04 -38.36 7.83
CA ARG A 115 10.81 -39.13 8.83
C ARG A 115 12.32 -39.15 8.56
N PHE A 116 12.73 -38.81 7.34
CA PHE A 116 14.12 -38.83 6.88
C PHE A 116 14.79 -37.45 6.97
N VAL A 117 14.14 -36.45 7.59
CA VAL A 117 14.67 -35.08 7.69
C VAL A 117 15.86 -34.94 8.65
N GLY A 118 16.09 -35.93 9.51
CA GLY A 118 17.07 -35.87 10.61
C GLY A 118 18.39 -35.16 10.29
N PRO A 119 19.10 -35.51 9.20
CA PRO A 119 20.41 -34.93 8.88
C PRO A 119 20.39 -33.46 8.41
N ILE A 120 19.25 -32.97 7.92
CA ILE A 120 19.09 -31.58 7.42
C ILE A 120 18.12 -30.77 8.28
N ARG A 121 17.70 -31.32 9.42
CA ARG A 121 16.63 -30.76 10.24
C ARG A 121 16.91 -29.32 10.67
N ASP A 122 18.12 -29.06 11.17
CA ASP A 122 18.50 -27.73 11.66
C ASP A 122 18.45 -26.69 10.53
N GLU A 123 18.91 -27.07 9.33
CA GLU A 123 18.88 -26.20 8.16
C GLU A 123 17.44 -25.93 7.69
N VAL A 124 16.58 -26.94 7.69
CA VAL A 124 15.16 -26.81 7.32
C VAL A 124 14.43 -25.91 8.32
N GLU A 125 14.69 -26.06 9.62
CA GLU A 125 14.10 -25.22 10.67
C GLU A 125 14.56 -23.75 10.54
N GLU A 126 15.83 -23.51 10.20
CA GLU A 126 16.36 -22.16 9.92
C GLU A 126 15.68 -21.53 8.69
N TRP A 127 15.60 -22.26 7.58
CA TRP A 127 14.91 -21.81 6.38
C TRP A 127 13.43 -21.53 6.64
N GLN A 128 12.75 -22.39 7.38
CA GLN A 128 11.36 -22.17 7.77
C GLN A 128 11.21 -20.87 8.55
N LYS A 129 12.08 -20.63 9.54
CA LYS A 129 12.06 -19.40 10.34
C LYS A 129 12.30 -18.15 9.48
N ASN A 130 13.28 -18.20 8.57
CA ASN A 130 13.60 -17.07 7.69
C ASN A 130 12.47 -16.77 6.70
N LEU A 131 11.84 -17.79 6.11
CA LEU A 131 10.71 -17.62 5.20
C LEU A 131 9.47 -17.07 5.92
N MET A 132 9.18 -17.53 7.14
CA MET A 132 8.09 -16.97 7.95
C MET A 132 8.37 -15.51 8.35
N LEU A 133 9.61 -15.21 8.75
CA LEU A 133 10.02 -13.83 9.04
C LEU A 133 9.88 -12.92 7.81
N PHE A 134 10.31 -13.41 6.65
CA PHE A 134 10.17 -12.70 5.38
C PHE A 134 8.68 -12.46 5.04
N GLN A 135 7.82 -13.46 5.22
CA GLN A 135 6.38 -13.34 5.01
C GLN A 135 5.77 -12.22 5.85
N GLU A 136 5.98 -12.26 7.17
CA GLU A 136 5.48 -11.22 8.08
C GLU A 136 6.04 -9.84 7.69
N THR A 137 7.32 -9.77 7.33
CA THR A 137 7.95 -8.51 6.96
C THR A 137 7.37 -7.96 5.66
N LEU A 138 7.13 -8.81 4.66
CA LEU A 138 6.57 -8.41 3.38
C LEU A 138 5.13 -7.88 3.55
N ASP A 139 4.30 -8.54 4.37
CA ASP A 139 2.94 -8.09 4.66
C ASP A 139 2.92 -6.69 5.30
N GLU A 140 3.76 -6.48 6.32
CA GLU A 140 3.91 -5.18 6.98
C GLU A 140 4.48 -4.13 6.03
N TRP A 141 5.46 -4.50 5.20
CA TRP A 141 6.06 -3.61 4.21
C TRP A 141 5.04 -3.12 3.17
N LEU A 142 4.22 -4.03 2.62
CA LEU A 142 3.15 -3.68 1.68
C LEU A 142 2.09 -2.79 2.35
N ALA A 143 1.77 -3.03 3.62
CA ALA A 143 0.88 -2.17 4.39
C ALA A 143 1.46 -0.75 4.58
N VAL A 144 2.75 -0.64 4.93
CA VAL A 144 3.44 0.66 5.04
C VAL A 144 3.38 1.39 3.70
N GLN A 145 3.70 0.72 2.59
CA GLN A 145 3.68 1.33 1.27
C GLN A 145 2.30 1.91 0.93
N ARG A 146 1.23 1.12 1.11
CA ARG A 146 -0.14 1.55 0.82
C ARG A 146 -0.52 2.78 1.65
N ASN A 147 -0.26 2.74 2.95
CA ASN A 147 -0.58 3.83 3.87
C ASN A 147 0.27 5.08 3.60
N TRP A 148 1.57 4.88 3.30
CA TRP A 148 2.50 5.95 2.98
C TRP A 148 2.14 6.65 1.67
N VAL A 149 1.80 5.93 0.59
CA VAL A 149 1.38 6.53 -0.69
C VAL A 149 0.13 7.40 -0.51
N TYR A 150 -0.86 6.91 0.24
CA TYR A 150 -2.08 7.66 0.53
C TYR A 150 -1.76 8.95 1.30
N LEU A 151 -1.01 8.85 2.40
CA LEU A 151 -0.68 10.00 3.25
C LEU A 151 0.29 10.99 2.57
N GLU A 152 1.22 10.51 1.75
CA GLU A 152 2.15 11.36 0.99
C GLU A 152 1.38 12.30 0.07
N SER A 153 0.36 11.79 -0.64
CA SER A 153 -0.45 12.61 -1.53
C SER A 153 -1.16 13.76 -0.79
N ILE A 154 -1.60 13.50 0.44
CA ILE A 154 -2.35 14.44 1.29
C ILE A 154 -1.41 15.47 1.94
N PHE A 155 -0.33 15.00 2.58
CA PHE A 155 0.63 15.89 3.23
C PHE A 155 1.56 16.60 2.23
N SER A 156 1.58 16.21 0.95
CA SER A 156 2.21 17.03 -0.10
C SER A 156 1.52 18.40 -0.22
N ALA A 157 0.22 18.49 0.10
CA ALA A 157 -0.54 19.74 0.09
C ALA A 157 -0.18 20.62 1.30
N GLY A 158 0.45 21.77 1.03
CA GLY A 158 0.96 22.66 2.07
C GLY A 158 -0.09 23.25 3.03
N ASP A 159 -1.36 23.28 2.65
CA ASP A 159 -2.43 23.80 3.51
C ASP A 159 -2.89 22.77 4.55
N ILE A 160 -2.87 21.46 4.24
CA ILE A 160 -3.17 20.39 5.22
C ILE A 160 -2.04 20.28 6.26
N LYS A 161 -0.78 20.39 5.83
CA LYS A 161 0.39 20.43 6.74
C LYS A 161 0.27 21.48 7.85
N LYS A 162 -0.32 22.64 7.53
CA LYS A 162 -0.53 23.73 8.51
C LYS A 162 -1.65 23.45 9.50
N GLN A 163 -2.62 22.63 9.11
CA GLN A 163 -3.77 22.26 9.95
C GLN A 163 -3.44 21.10 10.88
N LEU A 164 -2.58 20.18 10.44
CA LEU A 164 -2.13 18.99 11.17
C LEU A 164 -0.60 18.97 11.32
N PRO A 165 -0.01 19.91 12.08
CA PRO A 165 1.45 20.06 12.15
C PRO A 165 2.14 18.92 12.92
N ILE A 166 1.46 18.35 13.93
CA ILE A 166 2.01 17.27 14.76
C ILE A 166 2.07 15.97 13.93
N GLU A 167 0.97 15.65 13.26
CA GLU A 167 0.83 14.49 12.39
C GLU A 167 1.74 14.62 11.17
N SER A 168 1.86 15.82 10.60
CA SER A 168 2.79 16.07 9.50
C SER A 168 4.25 15.87 9.93
N ALA A 169 4.63 16.24 11.15
CA ALA A 169 6.00 16.03 11.63
C ALA A 169 6.31 14.54 11.79
N LYS A 170 5.38 13.78 12.40
CA LYS A 170 5.49 12.31 12.49
C LYS A 170 5.57 11.64 11.12
N PHE A 171 4.74 12.06 10.18
CA PHE A 171 4.77 11.53 8.81
C PHE A 171 6.11 11.81 8.13
N MET A 172 6.68 13.00 8.29
CA MET A 172 7.98 13.34 7.67
C MET A 172 9.13 12.51 8.24
N GLU A 173 9.09 12.14 9.52
CA GLU A 173 10.07 11.24 10.11
C GLU A 173 9.98 9.85 9.46
N ILE A 174 8.78 9.28 9.34
CA ILE A 174 8.57 8.00 8.65
C ILE A 174 8.97 8.09 7.18
N ASP A 175 8.61 9.17 6.50
CA ASP A 175 8.94 9.42 5.09
C ASP A 175 10.46 9.40 4.85
N GLN A 176 11.24 10.00 5.74
CA GLN A 176 12.70 9.97 5.66
C GLN A 176 13.24 8.55 5.81
N HIS A 177 12.76 7.80 6.81
CA HIS A 177 13.18 6.42 7.02
C HIS A 177 12.78 5.53 5.85
N TRP A 178 11.51 5.60 5.41
CA TRP A 178 10.98 4.88 4.27
C TRP A 178 11.84 5.08 3.02
N ARG A 179 12.18 6.33 2.68
CA ARG A 179 13.06 6.63 1.53
C ARG A 179 14.43 5.99 1.64
N ASN A 180 15.04 6.03 2.82
CA ASN A 180 16.34 5.40 3.06
C ASN A 180 16.24 3.87 2.89
N ILE A 181 15.20 3.26 3.44
CA ILE A 181 14.95 1.81 3.30
C ILE A 181 14.77 1.43 1.85
N MET A 182 13.91 2.15 1.11
CA MET A 182 13.64 1.85 -0.29
C MET A 182 14.85 2.09 -1.19
N LYS A 183 15.70 3.06 -0.86
CA LYS A 183 16.97 3.27 -1.54
C LYS A 183 17.95 2.11 -1.29
N ASP A 184 18.12 1.70 -0.04
CA ASP A 184 18.97 0.56 0.33
C ASP A 184 18.50 -0.73 -0.38
N THR A 185 17.18 -0.95 -0.43
CA THR A 185 16.58 -2.10 -1.13
C THR A 185 16.75 -2.01 -2.65
N ASN A 186 16.79 -0.80 -3.22
CA ASN A 186 17.08 -0.63 -4.65
C ASN A 186 18.56 -0.93 -4.97
N ASP A 187 19.48 -0.61 -4.05
CA ASP A 187 20.91 -0.90 -4.21
C ASP A 187 21.21 -2.41 -4.04
N TYR A 188 20.41 -3.12 -3.23
CA TYR A 188 20.48 -4.57 -3.06
C TYR A 188 19.08 -5.20 -2.99
N SER A 189 18.61 -5.68 -4.14
CA SER A 189 17.22 -6.08 -4.40
C SER A 189 16.87 -7.51 -4.00
N VAL A 190 17.82 -8.34 -3.57
CA VAL A 190 17.56 -9.74 -3.18
C VAL A 190 16.51 -9.81 -2.08
N ALA A 191 15.38 -10.45 -2.38
CA ALA A 191 14.16 -10.36 -1.60
C ALA A 191 14.37 -10.85 -0.16
N LEU A 192 14.90 -12.07 -0.01
CA LEU A 192 15.07 -12.70 1.30
C LEU A 192 15.95 -11.83 2.20
N VAL A 193 17.07 -11.33 1.69
CA VAL A 193 18.02 -10.52 2.47
C VAL A 193 17.43 -9.16 2.84
N ALA A 194 16.72 -8.51 1.91
CA ALA A 194 16.09 -7.22 2.18
C ALA A 194 14.99 -7.33 3.27
N GLY A 195 14.21 -8.40 3.24
CA GLY A 195 13.12 -8.64 4.19
C GLY A 195 13.52 -9.31 5.50
N THR A 196 14.66 -10.00 5.58
CA THR A 196 15.15 -10.64 6.83
C THR A 196 16.22 -9.85 7.57
N LYS A 197 16.50 -8.61 7.13
CA LYS A 197 17.44 -7.72 7.81
C LYS A 197 16.99 -7.48 9.26
N GLU A 198 17.94 -7.54 10.20
CA GLU A 198 17.66 -7.41 11.63
C GLU A 198 16.90 -6.11 11.95
N GLY A 199 15.81 -6.22 12.73
CA GLY A 199 14.96 -5.11 13.15
C GLY A 199 14.01 -4.57 12.07
N ARG A 200 14.01 -5.13 10.86
CA ARG A 200 13.17 -4.65 9.74
C ARG A 200 11.68 -4.81 10.02
N LEU A 201 11.29 -5.98 10.51
CA LEU A 201 9.90 -6.32 10.83
C LEU A 201 9.35 -5.36 11.90
N GLU A 202 10.10 -5.20 12.98
CA GLU A 202 9.72 -4.33 14.10
C GLU A 202 9.59 -2.88 13.65
N GLN A 203 10.51 -2.42 12.80
CA GLN A 203 10.48 -1.08 12.23
C GLN A 203 9.24 -0.85 11.35
N PHE A 204 8.86 -1.81 10.49
CA PHE A 204 7.65 -1.68 9.69
C PHE A 204 6.37 -1.75 10.51
N LYS A 205 6.32 -2.59 11.56
CA LYS A 205 5.21 -2.62 12.52
C LYS A 205 5.05 -1.25 13.20
N GLU A 206 6.13 -0.66 13.69
CA GLU A 206 6.12 0.69 14.30
C GLU A 206 5.66 1.77 13.31
N PHE A 207 6.10 1.69 12.05
CA PHE A 207 5.65 2.62 11.01
C PHE A 207 4.17 2.46 10.73
N ASN A 208 3.65 1.24 10.59
CA ASN A 208 2.22 1.01 10.40
C ASN A 208 1.39 1.52 11.57
N GLU A 209 1.79 1.26 12.81
CA GLU A 209 1.10 1.80 13.99
C GLU A 209 1.06 3.34 13.98
N THR A 210 2.15 3.98 13.61
CA THR A 210 2.22 5.44 13.57
C THR A 210 1.43 6.02 12.38
N LEU A 211 1.46 5.37 11.22
CA LEU A 211 0.66 5.75 10.05
C LEU A 211 -0.84 5.59 10.34
N ASP A 212 -1.25 4.54 11.05
CA ASP A 212 -2.63 4.32 11.48
C ASP A 212 -3.10 5.40 12.48
N GLN A 213 -2.22 5.82 13.40
CA GLN A 213 -2.51 6.95 14.29
C GLN A 213 -2.72 8.24 13.49
N ILE A 214 -1.86 8.50 12.50
CA ILE A 214 -1.98 9.66 11.61
C ILE A 214 -3.30 9.61 10.84
N GLN A 215 -3.68 8.45 10.30
CA GLN A 215 -4.96 8.27 9.61
C GLN A 215 -6.15 8.55 10.52
N LYS A 216 -6.16 8.04 11.76
CA LYS A 216 -7.21 8.32 12.74
C LYS A 216 -7.34 9.82 13.04
N SER A 217 -6.21 10.51 13.27
CA SER A 217 -6.21 11.96 13.48
C SER A 217 -6.71 12.73 12.26
N LEU A 218 -6.38 12.27 11.05
CA LEU A 218 -6.91 12.85 9.81
C LEU A 218 -8.43 12.65 9.69
N GLU A 219 -8.94 11.46 10.02
CA GLU A 219 -10.38 11.19 10.01
C GLU A 219 -11.14 12.04 11.01
N GLU A 220 -10.62 12.20 12.23
CA GLU A 220 -11.18 13.09 13.24
C GLU A 220 -11.20 14.55 12.76
N TYR A 221 -10.13 14.99 12.10
CA TYR A 221 -10.07 16.30 11.48
C TYR A 221 -11.14 16.47 10.40
N LEU A 222 -11.26 15.54 9.45
CA LEU A 222 -12.30 15.58 8.42
C LEU A 222 -13.70 15.54 9.01
N HIS A 223 -13.91 14.75 10.06
CA HIS A 223 -15.18 14.70 10.77
C HIS A 223 -15.52 16.02 11.47
N SER A 224 -14.52 16.72 12.04
CA SER A 224 -14.71 18.07 12.58
C SER A 224 -15.15 19.08 11.50
N LYS A 225 -14.60 18.95 10.28
CA LYS A 225 -15.01 19.77 9.13
C LYS A 225 -16.43 19.46 8.67
N ARG A 226 -16.82 18.18 8.65
CA ARG A 226 -18.20 17.77 8.37
C ARG A 226 -19.19 18.29 9.41
N LYS A 227 -18.81 18.31 10.69
CA LYS A 227 -19.64 18.93 11.74
C LYS A 227 -19.81 20.43 11.55
N ALA A 228 -18.76 21.12 11.11
CA ALA A 228 -18.80 22.55 10.87
C ALA A 228 -19.68 22.91 9.65
N PHE A 229 -19.66 22.08 8.60
CA PHE A 229 -20.53 22.24 7.43
C PHE A 229 -21.18 20.89 7.05
N PRO A 230 -22.42 20.60 7.51
CA PRO A 230 -23.07 19.30 7.35
C PRO A 230 -23.20 18.80 5.91
N ARG A 231 -23.21 19.68 4.90
CA ARG A 231 -23.26 19.26 3.49
C ARG A 231 -22.00 18.52 3.03
N PHE A 232 -20.89 18.58 3.77
CA PHE A 232 -19.72 17.74 3.51
C PHE A 232 -19.94 16.25 3.84
N PHE A 233 -21.04 15.86 4.49
CA PHE A 233 -21.39 14.44 4.63
C PHE A 233 -21.76 13.79 3.29
N PHE A 234 -22.08 14.58 2.26
CA PHE A 234 -22.35 14.09 0.90
C PHE A 234 -21.09 13.87 0.04
N LEU A 235 -19.91 14.22 0.57
CA LEU A 235 -18.62 14.07 -0.11
C LEU A 235 -17.84 12.88 0.46
N SER A 236 -17.12 12.18 -0.42
CA SER A 236 -16.13 11.19 0.03
C SER A 236 -14.98 11.85 0.80
N ASN A 237 -14.15 11.05 1.48
CA ASN A 237 -12.96 11.57 2.15
C ASN A 237 -12.01 12.24 1.14
N ASP A 238 -11.78 11.60 -0.01
CA ASP A 238 -10.88 12.11 -1.05
C ASP A 238 -11.38 13.45 -1.63
N GLU A 239 -12.68 13.56 -1.89
CA GLU A 239 -13.28 14.82 -2.39
C GLU A 239 -13.18 15.94 -1.37
N LEU A 240 -13.41 15.63 -0.09
CA LEU A 240 -13.26 16.61 0.98
C LEU A 240 -11.80 17.04 1.15
N LEU A 241 -10.86 16.10 1.05
CA LEU A 241 -9.44 16.38 1.10
C LEU A 241 -9.00 17.24 -0.08
N GLU A 242 -9.51 17.00 -1.29
CA GLU A 242 -9.21 17.81 -2.48
C GLU A 242 -9.63 19.28 -2.27
N ILE A 243 -10.83 19.50 -1.73
CA ILE A 243 -11.33 20.85 -1.37
C ILE A 243 -10.45 21.51 -0.31
N LEU A 244 -10.06 20.79 0.72
CA LEU A 244 -9.26 21.31 1.84
C LEU A 244 -7.80 21.55 1.45
N ALA A 245 -7.23 20.71 0.57
CA ALA A 245 -5.89 20.83 0.03
C ALA A 245 -5.73 22.07 -0.85
N GLN A 246 -6.81 22.49 -1.53
CA GLN A 246 -6.84 23.66 -2.39
C GLN A 246 -7.54 24.87 -1.74
N ALA A 247 -7.51 24.99 -0.41
CA ALA A 247 -8.25 26.01 0.34
C ALA A 247 -7.96 27.47 -0.11
N ARG A 248 -6.80 27.74 -0.73
CA ARG A 248 -6.47 29.07 -1.30
C ARG A 248 -7.15 29.36 -2.63
N ARG A 249 -7.54 28.34 -3.38
CA ARG A 249 -8.17 28.48 -4.69
C ARG A 249 -9.66 28.22 -4.55
N VAL A 250 -10.44 29.27 -4.32
CA VAL A 250 -11.89 29.16 -4.06
C VAL A 250 -12.65 28.44 -5.19
N GLN A 251 -12.18 28.56 -6.43
CA GLN A 251 -12.75 27.87 -7.60
C GLN A 251 -12.64 26.33 -7.53
N ALA A 252 -11.71 25.78 -6.73
CA ALA A 252 -11.51 24.35 -6.59
C ALA A 252 -12.74 23.63 -6.01
N VAL A 253 -13.63 24.36 -5.32
CA VAL A 253 -14.88 23.81 -4.77
C VAL A 253 -15.92 23.48 -5.85
N GLN A 254 -15.87 24.14 -7.01
CA GLN A 254 -16.93 24.14 -8.02
C GLN A 254 -17.36 22.73 -8.47
N PRO A 255 -16.43 21.78 -8.73
CA PRO A 255 -16.81 20.42 -9.15
C PRO A 255 -17.64 19.67 -8.10
N HIS A 256 -17.46 20.01 -6.81
CA HIS A 256 -18.08 19.32 -5.69
C HIS A 256 -19.39 19.97 -5.23
N LEU A 257 -19.68 21.21 -5.65
CA LEU A 257 -20.88 21.96 -5.24
C LEU A 257 -22.18 21.23 -5.58
N ARG A 258 -22.24 20.56 -6.73
CA ARG A 258 -23.42 19.77 -7.18
C ARG A 258 -23.80 18.66 -6.20
N LYS A 259 -22.85 18.13 -5.43
CA LYS A 259 -23.10 17.11 -4.41
C LYS A 259 -23.50 17.72 -3.07
N CYS A 260 -22.99 18.92 -2.75
CA CYS A 260 -23.29 19.61 -1.49
C CYS A 260 -24.62 20.36 -1.50
N PHE A 261 -25.08 20.80 -2.67
CA PHE A 261 -26.26 21.67 -2.81
C PHE A 261 -27.24 21.13 -3.85
N ASP A 262 -28.52 21.23 -3.52
CA ASP A 262 -29.59 20.92 -4.45
C ASP A 262 -29.72 22.07 -5.46
N ASN A 263 -29.63 21.75 -6.75
CA ASN A 263 -29.71 22.68 -7.88
C ASN A 263 -28.73 23.88 -7.86
N LEU A 264 -27.56 23.76 -7.23
CA LEU A 264 -26.44 24.72 -7.39
C LEU A 264 -25.33 24.05 -8.19
N VAL A 265 -25.11 24.55 -9.41
CA VAL A 265 -24.10 24.01 -10.32
C VAL A 265 -22.80 24.79 -10.26
N LYS A 266 -22.86 26.11 -10.22
CA LYS A 266 -21.67 26.98 -10.16
C LYS A 266 -21.93 28.23 -9.34
N LEU A 267 -20.87 28.74 -8.72
CA LEU A 267 -20.83 30.09 -8.16
C LEU A 267 -20.20 31.04 -9.18
N ARG A 268 -20.77 32.25 -9.32
CA ARG A 268 -20.16 33.33 -10.10
C ARG A 268 -19.18 34.10 -9.24
N PHE A 269 -17.96 34.28 -9.74
CA PHE A 269 -16.89 35.04 -9.08
C PHE A 269 -16.66 36.38 -9.77
N SER A 270 -16.31 37.40 -9.00
CA SER A 270 -15.97 38.74 -9.47
C SER A 270 -14.57 38.73 -10.08
N GLY A 271 -14.48 38.71 -11.42
CA GLY A 271 -13.24 38.46 -12.17
C GLY A 271 -13.40 37.17 -12.96
N GLY A 272 -13.60 37.29 -14.27
CA GLY A 272 -13.97 36.18 -15.16
C GLY A 272 -12.96 35.03 -15.19
N GLU A 273 -13.34 33.93 -15.86
CA GLU A 273 -12.56 32.68 -15.97
C GLU A 273 -11.16 32.85 -16.61
N ASP A 274 -10.80 34.05 -17.09
CA ASP A 274 -9.63 34.37 -17.91
C ASP A 274 -8.47 35.09 -17.20
N ASP A 275 -8.42 35.20 -15.87
CA ASP A 275 -7.21 35.75 -15.21
C ASP A 275 -6.12 34.66 -15.02
N LYS A 276 -5.60 34.18 -16.16
CA LYS A 276 -4.36 33.39 -16.25
C LYS A 276 -3.12 34.30 -16.40
N SER A 277 -3.19 35.57 -16.01
CA SER A 277 -2.05 36.48 -16.01
C SER A 277 -1.33 36.45 -14.66
N GLY A 278 -0.25 35.67 -14.58
CA GLY A 278 0.75 35.81 -13.55
C GLY A 278 1.40 37.21 -13.62
N GLY A 279 0.93 38.14 -12.80
CA GLY A 279 1.51 39.46 -12.63
C GLY A 279 1.26 39.94 -11.21
N GLY A 280 2.34 40.07 -10.43
CA GLY A 280 2.30 40.27 -8.98
C GLY A 280 1.49 41.48 -8.50
N GLY A 281 0.76 41.26 -7.39
CA GLY A 281 0.22 42.30 -6.52
C GLY A 281 -1.31 42.43 -6.56
N SER A 282 -1.96 42.04 -5.46
CA SER A 282 -3.38 42.28 -5.11
C SER A 282 -4.38 41.18 -5.49
N SER A 283 -4.67 40.30 -4.53
CA SER A 283 -5.97 39.64 -4.27
C SER A 283 -6.94 39.50 -5.46
N GLY A 284 -6.61 38.62 -6.42
CA GLY A 284 -7.48 38.31 -7.55
C GLY A 284 -8.86 37.81 -7.09
N GLY A 285 -9.90 38.38 -7.70
CA GLY A 285 -11.31 38.01 -7.70
C GLY A 285 -11.76 36.78 -6.89
N SER A 286 -11.79 36.88 -5.57
CA SER A 286 -12.31 35.83 -4.67
C SER A 286 -13.69 36.17 -4.11
N ASP A 287 -14.35 37.15 -4.72
CA ASP A 287 -15.65 37.62 -4.28
C ASP A 287 -16.73 36.87 -5.07
N ILE A 288 -17.61 36.16 -4.37
CA ILE A 288 -18.73 35.43 -4.94
C ILE A 288 -19.90 36.41 -5.12
N VAL A 289 -20.38 36.54 -6.35
CA VAL A 289 -21.37 37.56 -6.75
C VAL A 289 -22.72 36.99 -7.18
N GLY A 290 -22.83 35.68 -7.33
CA GLY A 290 -24.09 35.03 -7.72
C GLY A 290 -23.98 33.52 -7.76
N MET A 291 -25.13 32.88 -8.01
CA MET A 291 -25.28 31.43 -8.11
C MET A 291 -25.94 31.04 -9.43
N ILE A 292 -25.52 29.90 -9.98
CA ILE A 292 -25.98 29.37 -11.26
C ILE A 292 -26.59 27.98 -11.05
N SER A 293 -27.81 27.77 -11.55
CA SER A 293 -28.58 26.52 -11.43
C SER A 293 -28.23 25.49 -12.52
N SER A 294 -28.85 24.31 -12.47
CA SER A 294 -28.71 23.28 -13.53
C SER A 294 -29.23 23.73 -14.88
N GLU A 295 -30.26 24.58 -14.89
CA GLU A 295 -30.91 25.09 -16.09
C GLU A 295 -30.15 26.29 -16.70
N GLY A 296 -29.01 26.66 -16.11
CA GLY A 296 -28.22 27.82 -16.54
C GLY A 296 -28.81 29.16 -16.11
N GLU A 297 -29.85 29.14 -15.27
CA GLU A 297 -30.40 30.33 -14.65
C GLU A 297 -29.44 30.87 -13.60
N GLU A 298 -29.39 32.18 -13.50
CA GLU A 298 -28.47 32.85 -12.61
C GLU A 298 -29.15 33.88 -11.73
N ILE A 299 -28.89 33.74 -10.44
CA ILE A 299 -29.39 34.62 -9.40
C ILE A 299 -28.21 35.38 -8.80
N PRO A 300 -28.12 36.71 -9.01
CA PRO A 300 -27.08 37.53 -8.41
C PRO A 300 -27.31 37.64 -6.90
N PHE A 301 -26.21 37.60 -6.14
CA PHE A 301 -26.28 37.84 -4.70
C PHE A 301 -26.47 39.32 -4.41
N PHE A 302 -27.29 39.62 -3.41
CA PHE A 302 -27.54 41.01 -2.98
C PHE A 302 -26.25 41.76 -2.58
N LYS A 303 -25.27 41.02 -2.06
CA LYS A 303 -23.94 41.55 -1.69
C LYS A 303 -22.88 40.55 -2.10
N ALA A 304 -21.78 41.05 -2.66
CA ALA A 304 -20.60 40.25 -2.96
C ALA A 304 -20.02 39.66 -1.66
N LEU A 305 -19.84 38.34 -1.64
CA LEU A 305 -19.35 37.59 -0.50
C LEU A 305 -17.85 37.32 -0.68
N LYS A 306 -17.04 37.64 0.33
CA LYS A 306 -15.59 37.44 0.26
C LYS A 306 -15.25 36.05 0.76
N ALA A 307 -14.88 35.14 -0.14
CA ALA A 307 -14.45 33.81 0.26
C ALA A 307 -13.03 33.86 0.86
N ARG A 308 -12.94 34.12 2.16
CA ARG A 308 -11.69 34.23 2.91
C ARG A 308 -11.68 33.29 4.12
N GLY A 309 -10.52 32.70 4.39
CA GLY A 309 -10.34 31.80 5.53
C GLY A 309 -10.83 30.39 5.20
N ASN A 310 -11.28 29.68 6.23
CA ASN A 310 -11.62 28.26 6.09
C ASN A 310 -12.83 28.04 5.18
N VAL A 311 -12.77 26.97 4.38
CA VAL A 311 -13.79 26.62 3.38
C VAL A 311 -15.17 26.43 3.99
N GLU A 312 -15.27 25.77 5.14
CA GLU A 312 -16.54 25.56 5.83
C GLU A 312 -17.26 26.87 6.21
N LYS A 313 -16.51 27.94 6.52
CA LYS A 313 -17.10 29.19 7.01
C LYS A 313 -17.74 29.98 5.89
N TRP A 314 -17.01 30.20 4.79
CA TRP A 314 -17.57 30.98 3.69
C TRP A 314 -18.63 30.19 2.91
N LEU A 315 -18.61 28.85 2.91
CA LEU A 315 -19.72 28.04 2.35
C LEU A 315 -21.02 28.18 3.16
N LEU A 316 -20.95 28.27 4.48
CA LEU A 316 -22.11 28.62 5.31
C LEU A 316 -22.64 30.01 4.98
N GLU A 317 -21.74 30.99 4.81
CA GLU A 317 -22.15 32.34 4.40
C GLU A 317 -22.80 32.34 3.01
N VAL A 318 -22.31 31.51 2.06
CA VAL A 318 -22.93 31.31 0.75
C VAL A 318 -24.36 30.78 0.92
N GLU A 319 -24.56 29.75 1.73
CA GLU A 319 -25.90 29.21 2.01
C GLU A 319 -26.87 30.26 2.55
N GLU A 320 -26.42 31.11 3.49
CA GLU A 320 -27.23 32.23 3.98
C GLU A 320 -27.56 33.24 2.87
N HIS A 321 -26.61 33.55 1.99
CA HIS A 321 -26.82 34.49 0.88
C HIS A 321 -27.73 33.92 -0.19
N MET A 322 -27.69 32.60 -0.44
CA MET A 322 -28.62 31.92 -1.34
C MET A 322 -30.05 32.11 -0.85
N ILE A 323 -30.32 31.82 0.43
CA ILE A 323 -31.66 31.98 1.03
C ILE A 323 -32.13 33.44 0.97
N LYS A 324 -31.26 34.39 1.36
CA LYS A 324 -31.60 35.82 1.34
C LYS A 324 -31.87 36.34 -0.08
N SER A 325 -31.11 35.87 -1.07
CA SER A 325 -31.26 36.28 -2.47
C SER A 325 -32.55 35.69 -3.06
N MET A 326 -32.86 34.42 -2.79
CA MET A 326 -34.14 33.81 -3.17
C MET A 326 -35.33 34.56 -2.56
N HIS A 327 -35.30 34.85 -1.25
CA HIS A 327 -36.36 35.64 -0.62
C HIS A 327 -36.52 37.04 -1.24
N ALA A 328 -35.42 37.68 -1.65
CA ALA A 328 -35.46 38.99 -2.29
C ALA A 328 -36.06 38.91 -3.70
N VAL A 329 -35.67 37.91 -4.49
CA VAL A 329 -36.23 37.62 -5.83
C VAL A 329 -37.72 37.33 -5.72
N MET A 330 -38.13 36.44 -4.82
CA MET A 330 -39.54 36.10 -4.59
C MET A 330 -40.37 37.32 -4.15
N LYS A 331 -39.82 38.15 -3.24
CA LYS A 331 -40.50 39.37 -2.78
C LYS A 331 -40.65 40.39 -3.91
N LYS A 332 -39.62 40.58 -4.73
CA LYS A 332 -39.66 41.45 -5.91
C LYS A 332 -40.67 40.92 -6.92
N GLY A 333 -40.66 39.62 -7.21
CA GLY A 333 -41.64 38.95 -8.06
C GLY A 333 -43.08 39.19 -7.58
N PHE A 334 -43.34 39.04 -6.27
CA PHE A 334 -44.67 39.27 -5.69
C PHE A 334 -45.14 40.73 -5.78
N ILE A 335 -44.24 41.70 -5.56
CA ILE A 335 -44.57 43.14 -5.66
C ILE A 335 -44.81 43.55 -7.11
N ASP A 336 -44.02 43.02 -8.05
CA ASP A 336 -44.09 43.41 -9.46
C ASP A 336 -45.28 42.73 -10.18
N TYR A 337 -45.79 41.61 -9.65
CA TYR A 337 -46.92 40.86 -10.23
C TYR A 337 -48.20 41.68 -10.46
N PRO A 338 -48.71 42.49 -9.50
CA PRO A 338 -49.87 43.34 -9.74
C PRO A 338 -49.61 44.54 -10.66
N GLU A 339 -48.35 44.94 -10.88
CA GLU A 339 -47.99 46.13 -11.65
C GLU A 339 -47.72 45.84 -13.13
N GLN A 340 -47.34 44.60 -13.47
CA GLN A 340 -46.95 44.20 -14.82
C GLN A 340 -47.98 43.26 -15.50
N PRO A 341 -48.18 43.36 -16.81
CA PRO A 341 -48.93 42.36 -17.58
C PRO A 341 -48.31 40.97 -17.38
N ARG A 342 -49.15 39.95 -17.12
CA ARG A 342 -48.70 38.58 -16.82
C ARG A 342 -47.66 38.02 -17.80
N LYS A 343 -47.77 38.32 -19.09
CA LYS A 343 -46.83 37.81 -20.11
C LYS A 343 -45.43 38.41 -19.98
N GLU A 344 -45.34 39.67 -19.60
CA GLU A 344 -44.06 40.38 -19.41
C GLU A 344 -43.44 39.95 -18.07
N TRP A 345 -44.25 39.84 -17.02
CA TRP A 345 -43.81 39.33 -15.72
C TRP A 345 -43.24 37.90 -15.82
N VAL A 346 -43.89 36.99 -16.55
CA VAL A 346 -43.39 35.61 -16.72
C VAL A 346 -42.09 35.55 -17.54
N ALA A 347 -41.83 36.53 -18.42
CA ALA A 347 -40.64 36.55 -19.26
C ALA A 347 -39.43 37.24 -18.60
N GLU A 348 -39.67 38.20 -17.69
CA GLU A 348 -38.61 38.97 -17.02
C GLU A 348 -38.13 38.36 -15.69
N LYS A 349 -38.94 37.52 -15.05
CA LYS A 349 -38.60 36.93 -13.74
C LYS A 349 -37.88 35.60 -13.91
N GLU A 350 -36.97 35.35 -12.96
CA GLU A 350 -36.37 34.04 -12.74
C GLU A 350 -37.47 32.96 -12.62
N ALA A 351 -37.25 31.79 -13.21
CA ALA A 351 -38.19 30.67 -13.24
C ALA A 351 -38.32 29.95 -11.89
N GLN A 352 -37.33 30.12 -11.00
CA GLN A 352 -37.23 29.50 -9.68
C GLN A 352 -38.12 30.10 -8.58
#